data_AF-S4RPU2-F1
#
_entry.id   AF-S4RPU2-F1
#
_cell.length_a   1.000
_cell.length_b   1.000
_cell.length_c   1.000
_cell.angle_alpha   90.00
_cell.angle_beta   90.00
_cell.angle_gamma   90.00
#
_symmetry.space_group_name_H-M   'P 1'
#
loop_
_entity.id
_entity.type
_entity.pdbx_description
1 polymer ?
#
loop_
_entity_poly.entity_id
_entity_poly.type
_entity_poly.pdbx_seq_one_letter_code
_entity_poly.pdbx_strand_id
1 'polypeptide(L)'
;MVMFSDFLDSLIKRSSSEVFLLVEDYETICNNQVSFLKKIASRTGPAHHKLSKTTSILWLLKQEMVTWRLLASLYKDRVQTALEEDEVMPIDEFVSGPSEKKVMEALFRRDVTTRQSQIVVDWLENIAKEEIGAFSDTVPFSSSSVCWDNTLHLLKQGNLCSVLGMRRPFVTELDPDAPIRQKLPLAELDQEDEAKLLKHLFCLIRAGMVEEAERQCRRCGQAWRAATLEGWKLYHDPNYDGVGSDGELQPVEGNPYRDVWRSCCWRMAEEEQFNRHERAIYAALSGNLKQILPVCESWEDCVWAYFRVLVDQLVETEVRTLVTRPRELVNLPADGTTLDLTTEKIFEDLQATDNARVLDEMKEPFHIIQKYIILSDIDDLWGEFSQWLSQTATLPPHLMRFMSHLVLFFRTLGLHTKEDVCVDVLKTYVEEDKKKIDAIEWLVFDPSQRIEALRQSNAIIRTFLATKKHEAANAALEIIPVDSIDVIYRLHEEPAMEGGGGRSMEISAKNTIREHLSIRFYL
;
A
#
# COMPACT_ATOMS: atom_id res chain seq x y z
N MET A 1 5.20 -6.85 20.62
CA MET A 1 5.29 -6.20 21.95
C MET A 1 6.24 -5.01 21.92
N VAL A 2 7.47 -5.12 21.41
CA VAL A 2 8.43 -3.99 21.28
C VAL A 2 7.84 -2.79 20.51
N MET A 3 7.08 -3.06 19.44
CA MET A 3 6.41 -2.01 18.65
C MET A 3 5.48 -1.08 19.45
N PHE A 4 4.81 -1.56 20.51
CA PHE A 4 3.91 -0.70 21.28
C PHE A 4 4.69 0.33 22.11
N SER A 5 5.85 -0.03 22.65
CA SER A 5 6.76 0.92 23.27
C SER A 5 7.39 1.85 22.27
N ASP A 6 7.78 1.37 21.09
CA ASP A 6 8.46 2.21 20.10
C ASP A 6 7.54 3.36 19.62
N PHE A 7 6.25 3.08 19.48
CA PHE A 7 5.24 4.11 19.15
C PHE A 7 5.04 5.11 20.29
N LEU A 8 4.98 4.64 21.53
CA LEU A 8 4.86 5.51 22.70
C LEU A 8 6.11 6.36 22.91
N ASP A 9 7.30 5.78 22.76
CA ASP A 9 8.58 6.48 22.83
C ASP A 9 8.67 7.58 21.76
N SER A 10 8.22 7.29 20.54
CA SER A 10 8.19 8.28 19.45
C SER A 10 7.19 9.40 19.75
N LEU A 11 6.02 9.07 20.30
CA LEU A 11 5.01 10.04 20.73
C LEU A 11 5.54 10.96 21.85
N ILE A 12 6.25 10.41 22.84
CA ILE A 12 6.83 11.17 23.95
C ILE A 12 7.99 12.05 23.50
N LYS A 13 8.80 11.56 22.55
CA LYS A 13 10.00 12.24 22.07
C LYS A 13 9.67 13.49 21.25
N ARG A 14 8.58 13.47 20.50
CA ARG A 14 8.21 14.53 19.55
C ARG A 14 7.25 15.53 20.16
N SER A 15 7.43 16.79 19.77
CA SER A 15 6.51 17.87 20.12
C SER A 15 5.24 17.83 19.26
N SER A 16 4.16 18.47 19.72
CA SER A 16 2.90 18.59 18.95
C SER A 16 3.05 19.38 17.65
N SER A 17 4.16 20.09 17.44
CA SER A 17 4.48 20.76 16.16
C SER A 17 5.12 19.84 15.12
N GLU A 18 5.59 18.64 15.52
CA GLU A 18 6.34 17.72 14.67
C GLU A 18 5.51 16.47 14.28
N VAL A 19 4.21 16.66 14.07
CA VAL A 19 3.24 15.57 13.85
C VAL A 19 3.56 14.74 12.60
N PHE A 20 3.98 15.37 11.51
CA PHE A 20 4.29 14.63 10.29
C PHE A 20 5.54 13.75 10.44
N LEU A 21 6.55 14.25 11.15
CA LEU A 21 7.73 13.47 11.45
C LEU A 21 7.42 12.33 12.44
N LEU A 22 6.41 12.49 13.32
CA LEU A 22 5.90 11.41 14.16
C LEU A 22 5.30 10.27 13.33
N VAL A 23 4.54 10.61 12.30
CA VAL A 23 3.98 9.63 11.37
C VAL A 23 5.09 8.93 10.56
N GLU A 24 6.14 9.64 10.16
CA GLU A 24 7.31 9.03 9.51
C GLU A 24 8.04 8.04 10.44
N ASP A 25 8.15 8.34 11.74
CA ASP A 25 8.67 7.38 12.72
C ASP A 25 7.77 6.15 12.83
N TYR A 26 6.45 6.32 12.85
CA TYR A 26 5.49 5.22 12.88
C TYR A 26 5.60 4.32 11.65
N GLU A 27 5.70 4.91 10.45
CA GLU A 27 5.97 4.18 9.22
C GLU A 27 7.27 3.38 9.34
N THR A 28 8.35 4.01 9.83
CA THR A 28 9.67 3.39 9.98
C THR A 28 9.64 2.21 10.96
N ILE A 29 8.93 2.35 12.09
CA ILE A 29 8.77 1.27 13.07
C ILE A 29 8.01 0.10 12.44
N CYS A 30 6.91 0.37 11.73
CA CYS A 30 6.16 -0.67 11.03
C CYS A 30 7.02 -1.36 9.96
N ASN A 31 7.77 -0.61 9.15
CA ASN A 31 8.65 -1.16 8.11
C ASN A 31 9.75 -2.07 8.69
N ASN A 32 10.38 -1.65 9.79
CA ASN A 32 11.39 -2.47 10.49
C ASN A 32 10.80 -3.81 10.94
N GLN A 33 9.58 -3.78 11.50
CA GLN A 33 8.91 -4.99 11.94
C GLN A 33 8.46 -5.87 10.77
N VAL A 34 7.93 -5.29 9.70
CA VAL A 34 7.56 -5.99 8.46
C VAL A 34 8.79 -6.68 7.87
N SER A 35 9.91 -5.97 7.77
CA SER A 35 11.19 -6.50 7.27
C SER A 35 11.71 -7.65 8.14
N PHE A 36 11.59 -7.54 9.46
CA PHE A 36 11.95 -8.59 10.40
C PHE A 36 11.07 -9.84 10.23
N LEU A 37 9.75 -9.66 10.14
CA LEU A 37 8.79 -10.76 9.94
C LEU A 37 8.99 -11.44 8.58
N LYS A 38 9.25 -10.69 7.50
CA LYS A 38 9.59 -11.24 6.18
C LYS A 38 10.83 -12.13 6.26
N LYS A 39 11.88 -11.70 6.96
CA LYS A 39 13.12 -12.48 7.16
C LYS A 39 12.89 -13.77 7.97
N ILE A 40 11.96 -13.76 8.92
CA ILE A 40 11.60 -14.96 9.69
C ILE A 40 10.77 -15.92 8.84
N ALA A 41 9.81 -15.38 8.07
CA ALA A 41 8.96 -16.15 7.19
C ALA A 41 9.78 -16.85 6.10
N SER A 42 10.79 -16.19 5.51
CA SER A 42 11.66 -16.81 4.49
C SER A 42 12.58 -17.90 5.04
N ARG A 43 12.91 -17.87 6.34
CA ARG A 43 13.74 -18.88 7.01
C ARG A 43 12.96 -20.10 7.51
N THR A 44 11.64 -19.97 7.66
CA THR A 44 10.79 -21.02 8.23
C THR A 44 10.02 -21.69 7.09
N GLY A 45 10.35 -22.94 6.74
CA GLY A 45 9.73 -23.65 5.61
C GLY A 45 8.19 -23.78 5.72
N PRO A 46 7.49 -24.08 4.61
CA PRO A 46 6.03 -23.94 4.44
C PRO A 46 5.13 -24.84 5.29
N ALA A 47 5.67 -25.68 6.18
CA ALA A 47 4.94 -26.75 6.87
C ALA A 47 4.39 -26.40 8.28
N HIS A 48 4.40 -25.13 8.70
CA HIS A 48 4.02 -24.77 10.08
C HIS A 48 2.78 -23.86 10.17
N HIS A 49 1.78 -24.24 10.96
CA HIS A 49 0.61 -23.42 11.32
C HIS A 49 0.97 -22.03 11.92
N LYS A 50 2.17 -21.89 12.50
CA LYS A 50 2.72 -20.61 12.96
C LYS A 50 2.93 -19.61 11.82
N LEU A 51 3.11 -20.10 10.59
CA LEU A 51 3.27 -19.28 9.39
C LEU A 51 1.97 -18.53 9.07
N SER A 52 0.79 -19.16 9.22
CA SER A 52 -0.50 -18.51 8.95
C SER A 52 -0.72 -17.27 9.83
N LYS A 53 -0.53 -17.37 11.15
CA LYS A 53 -0.63 -16.21 12.06
C LYS A 53 0.43 -15.14 11.75
N THR A 54 1.64 -15.57 11.40
CA THR A 54 2.73 -14.65 11.04
C THR A 54 2.42 -13.90 9.75
N THR A 55 1.84 -14.56 8.75
CA THR A 55 1.40 -13.96 7.49
C THR A 55 0.25 -12.98 7.69
N SER A 56 -0.73 -13.31 8.53
CA SER A 56 -1.82 -12.38 8.86
C SER A 56 -1.32 -11.12 9.56
N ILE A 57 -0.41 -11.27 10.54
CA ILE A 57 0.20 -10.11 11.23
C ILE A 57 1.09 -9.32 10.25
N LEU A 58 1.84 -9.99 9.39
CA LEU A 58 2.66 -9.34 8.37
C LEU A 58 1.81 -8.48 7.44
N TRP A 59 0.67 -9.01 6.98
CA TRP A 59 -0.27 -8.27 6.15
C TRP A 59 -0.83 -7.06 6.90
N LEU A 60 -1.29 -7.23 8.14
CA LEU A 60 -1.83 -6.15 8.97
C LEU A 60 -0.82 -5.00 9.17
N LEU A 61 0.44 -5.35 9.47
CA LEU A 61 1.50 -4.35 9.67
C LEU A 61 1.94 -3.68 8.38
N LYS A 62 1.88 -4.39 7.25
CA LYS A 62 2.08 -3.78 5.94
C LYS A 62 0.97 -2.78 5.64
N GLN A 63 -0.29 -3.14 5.88
CA GLN A 63 -1.43 -2.24 5.70
C GLN A 63 -1.33 -1.01 6.62
N GLU A 64 -0.92 -1.21 7.87
CA GLU A 64 -0.67 -0.09 8.77
C GLU A 64 0.44 0.84 8.26
N MET A 65 1.57 0.29 7.83
CA MET A 65 2.70 1.06 7.27
C MET A 65 2.27 1.93 6.09
N VAL A 66 1.57 1.34 5.13
CA VAL A 66 1.14 2.08 3.93
C VAL A 66 0.05 3.11 4.26
N THR A 67 -0.77 2.86 5.28
CA THR A 67 -1.78 3.84 5.73
C THR A 67 -1.13 5.05 6.39
N TRP A 68 -0.08 4.87 7.20
CA TRP A 68 0.70 5.99 7.74
C TRP A 68 1.35 6.84 6.65
N ARG A 69 1.90 6.20 5.62
CA ARG A 69 2.46 6.90 4.45
C ARG A 69 1.43 7.74 3.70
N LEU A 70 0.23 7.17 3.49
CA LEU A 70 -0.90 7.87 2.87
C LEU A 70 -1.31 9.08 3.70
N LEU A 71 -1.47 8.90 5.02
CA LEU A 71 -1.81 9.96 5.96
C LEU A 71 -0.80 11.10 5.92
N ALA A 72 0.50 10.78 6.01
CA ALA A 72 1.56 11.78 5.96
C ALA A 72 1.52 12.58 4.66
N SER A 73 1.34 11.91 3.52
CA SER A 73 1.37 12.55 2.20
C SER A 73 0.16 13.46 1.97
N LEU A 74 -1.07 12.95 2.22
CA LEU A 74 -2.30 13.72 2.00
C LEU A 74 -2.49 14.85 3.01
N TYR A 75 -2.27 14.61 4.31
CA TYR A 75 -2.50 15.65 5.31
C TYR A 75 -1.41 16.72 5.30
N LYS A 76 -0.19 16.40 4.85
CA LYS A 76 0.84 17.41 4.61
C LYS A 76 0.41 18.38 3.51
N ASP A 77 -0.13 17.86 2.40
CA ASP A 77 -0.69 18.67 1.32
C ASP A 77 -1.90 19.51 1.79
N ARG A 78 -2.85 18.90 2.51
CA ARG A 78 -4.04 19.60 3.04
C ARG A 78 -3.68 20.72 4.01
N VAL A 79 -2.77 20.46 4.95
CA VAL A 79 -2.33 21.48 5.92
C VAL A 79 -1.55 22.59 5.22
N GLN A 80 -0.66 22.26 4.28
CA GLN A 80 0.06 23.27 3.50
C GLN A 80 -0.89 24.15 2.69
N THR A 81 -1.87 23.54 2.01
CA THR A 81 -2.89 24.27 1.23
C THR A 81 -3.69 25.22 2.13
N ALA A 82 -4.12 24.77 3.31
CA ALA A 82 -4.85 25.61 4.27
C ALA A 82 -4.02 26.81 4.77
N LEU A 83 -2.70 26.66 4.92
CA LEU A 83 -1.80 27.76 5.31
C LEU A 83 -1.61 28.76 4.17
N GLU A 84 -1.54 28.28 2.92
CA GLU A 84 -1.37 29.13 1.73
C GLU A 84 -2.66 29.91 1.38
N GLU A 85 -3.84 29.36 1.65
CA GLU A 85 -5.13 30.05 1.46
C GLU A 85 -5.30 31.28 2.39
N ASP A 86 -4.70 31.24 3.58
CA ASP A 86 -4.72 32.35 4.55
C ASP A 86 -3.78 33.50 4.13
N GLU A 87 -2.77 33.23 3.31
CA GLU A 87 -1.86 34.23 2.73
C GLU A 87 -2.41 34.77 1.41
N VAL A 88 -3.24 35.82 1.49
CA VAL A 88 -3.86 36.49 0.32
C VAL A 88 -2.80 36.87 -0.74
N MET A 89 -2.68 36.05 -1.77
CA MET A 89 -1.95 36.33 -3.01
C MET A 89 -2.89 36.14 -4.19
N PRO A 90 -3.48 37.22 -4.75
CA PRO A 90 -4.15 37.14 -6.03
C PRO A 90 -3.08 37.31 -7.11
N ILE A 91 -2.87 36.28 -7.92
CA ILE A 91 -2.71 36.27 -9.38
C ILE A 91 -2.38 34.81 -9.70
N ASP A 92 -3.41 34.02 -9.98
CA ASP A 92 -3.19 32.80 -10.74
C ASP A 92 -3.13 33.25 -12.21
N GLU A 93 -1.91 33.54 -12.66
CA GLU A 93 -1.66 33.90 -14.05
C GLU A 93 -1.97 32.65 -14.87
N PHE A 94 -3.16 32.60 -15.49
CA PHE A 94 -3.55 31.49 -16.36
C PHE A 94 -2.42 31.26 -17.38
N VAL A 95 -1.66 30.19 -17.17
CA VAL A 95 -0.55 29.82 -18.04
C VAL A 95 -1.16 29.29 -19.33
N SER A 96 -1.36 30.16 -20.31
CA SER A 96 -1.76 29.78 -21.66
C SER A 96 -0.53 29.80 -22.55
N GLY A 97 -0.30 28.69 -23.26
CA GLY A 97 0.85 28.54 -24.14
C GLY A 97 0.88 27.19 -24.85
N PRO A 98 1.86 26.98 -25.73
CA PRO A 98 1.99 25.73 -26.50
C PRO A 98 2.50 24.54 -25.65
N SER A 99 3.06 24.78 -24.47
CA SER A 99 3.60 23.72 -23.61
C SER A 99 2.53 23.10 -22.73
N GLU A 100 2.20 21.84 -23.01
CA GLU A 100 1.26 21.05 -22.22
C GLU A 100 1.77 20.79 -20.80
N LYS A 101 3.09 20.59 -20.63
CA LYS A 101 3.72 20.36 -19.31
C LYS A 101 3.52 21.53 -18.35
N LYS A 102 3.69 22.77 -18.81
CA LYS A 102 3.46 23.96 -17.97
C LYS A 102 2.01 24.13 -17.56
N VAL A 103 1.08 23.83 -18.47
CA VAL A 103 -0.36 23.84 -18.17
C VAL A 103 -0.69 22.80 -17.10
N MET A 104 -0.13 21.59 -17.22
CA MET A 104 -0.28 20.55 -16.22
C MET A 104 0.31 20.96 -14.86
N GLU A 105 1.53 21.52 -14.82
CA GLU A 105 2.15 22.02 -13.58
C GLU A 105 1.37 23.18 -12.93
N ALA A 106 0.71 24.03 -13.73
CA ALA A 106 -0.19 25.05 -13.23
C ALA A 106 -1.47 24.43 -12.64
N LEU A 107 -2.05 23.43 -13.31
CA LEU A 107 -3.21 22.69 -12.81
C LEU A 107 -2.92 22.04 -11.45
N PHE A 108 -1.77 21.37 -11.30
CA PHE A 108 -1.39 20.72 -10.05
C PHE A 108 -1.21 21.70 -8.89
N ARG A 109 -0.81 22.95 -9.16
CA ARG A 109 -0.70 23.98 -8.12
C ARG A 109 -2.08 24.52 -7.73
N ARG A 110 -2.92 24.81 -8.72
CA ARG A 110 -4.24 25.42 -8.52
C ARG A 110 -5.28 24.44 -7.98
N ASP A 111 -5.40 23.28 -8.60
CA ASP A 111 -6.48 22.34 -8.32
C ASP A 111 -6.10 21.30 -7.27
N VAL A 112 -6.71 21.45 -6.09
CA VAL A 112 -6.49 20.59 -4.93
C VAL A 112 -6.92 19.14 -5.24
N THR A 113 -8.02 18.95 -5.97
CA THR A 113 -8.55 17.62 -6.28
C THR A 113 -7.61 16.81 -7.17
N THR A 114 -7.10 17.42 -8.25
CA THR A 114 -6.10 16.79 -9.14
C THR A 114 -4.83 16.43 -8.37
N ARG A 115 -4.32 17.36 -7.55
CA ARG A 115 -3.11 17.13 -6.75
C ARG A 115 -3.28 16.00 -5.74
N GLN A 116 -4.36 16.00 -4.96
CA GLN A 116 -4.61 14.94 -3.98
C GLN A 116 -4.86 13.59 -4.66
N SER A 117 -5.53 13.56 -5.82
CA SER A 117 -5.72 12.34 -6.59
C SER A 117 -4.40 11.78 -7.11
N GLN A 118 -3.46 12.62 -7.53
CA GLN A 118 -2.11 12.17 -7.89
C GLN A 118 -1.33 11.65 -6.70
N ILE A 119 -1.46 12.24 -5.50
CA ILE A 119 -0.84 11.70 -4.28
C ILE A 119 -1.34 10.27 -4.01
N VAL A 120 -2.62 9.99 -4.24
CA VAL A 120 -3.17 8.63 -4.10
C VAL A 120 -2.57 7.68 -5.15
N VAL A 121 -2.40 8.13 -6.40
CA VAL A 121 -1.73 7.35 -7.45
C VAL A 121 -0.28 7.04 -7.04
N ASP A 122 0.49 8.04 -6.64
CA ASP A 122 1.90 7.90 -6.23
C ASP A 122 2.04 6.96 -5.03
N TRP A 123 1.11 7.05 -4.07
CA TRP A 123 1.06 6.14 -2.93
C TRP A 123 0.86 4.69 -3.37
N LEU A 124 -0.11 4.43 -4.25
CA LEU A 124 -0.40 3.09 -4.77
C LEU A 124 0.73 2.55 -5.66
N GLU A 125 1.39 3.40 -6.44
CA GLU A 125 2.55 3.03 -7.26
C GLU A 125 3.74 2.66 -6.39
N ASN A 126 3.97 3.38 -5.28
CA ASN A 126 5.01 3.04 -4.32
C ASN A 126 4.77 1.68 -3.64
N ILE A 127 3.51 1.35 -3.31
CA ILE A 127 3.17 0.02 -2.78
C ILE A 127 3.54 -1.07 -3.78
N ALA A 128 3.14 -0.91 -5.05
CA ALA A 128 3.46 -1.86 -6.11
C ALA A 128 4.97 -1.99 -6.35
N LYS A 129 5.72 -0.88 -6.27
CA LYS A 129 7.19 -0.87 -6.40
C LYS A 129 7.88 -1.71 -5.33
N GLU A 130 7.42 -1.64 -4.08
CA GLU A 130 7.96 -2.46 -2.99
C GLU A 130 7.71 -3.97 -3.20
N GLU A 131 6.62 -4.33 -3.88
CA GLU A 131 6.31 -5.71 -4.23
C GLU A 131 7.17 -6.22 -5.38
N ILE A 132 7.40 -5.39 -6.40
CA ILE A 132 8.27 -5.71 -7.55
C ILE A 132 9.74 -5.83 -7.12
N GLY A 133 10.18 -5.11 -6.09
CA GLY A 133 11.56 -5.21 -5.58
C GLY A 133 12.00 -6.63 -5.22
N ALA A 134 11.07 -7.56 -4.97
CA ALA A 134 11.36 -8.98 -4.77
C ALA A 134 11.51 -9.79 -6.09
N PHE A 135 11.05 -9.25 -7.22
CA PHE A 135 11.04 -9.87 -8.55
C PHE A 135 12.23 -9.48 -9.44
N SER A 136 12.92 -8.36 -9.14
CA SER A 136 13.94 -7.76 -10.02
C SER A 136 15.21 -8.62 -10.22
N ASP A 137 15.51 -9.56 -9.31
CA ASP A 137 16.75 -10.35 -9.37
C ASP A 137 16.68 -11.55 -10.32
N THR A 138 15.50 -11.88 -10.81
CA THR A 138 15.30 -12.98 -11.78
C THR A 138 14.49 -12.45 -12.95
N VAL A 139 15.15 -11.79 -13.91
CA VAL A 139 14.57 -11.62 -15.25
C VAL A 139 14.44 -13.03 -15.83
N PRO A 140 13.23 -13.62 -15.94
CA PRO A 140 13.07 -15.03 -16.32
C PRO A 140 13.09 -15.22 -17.83
N PHE A 141 13.47 -14.19 -18.59
CA PHE A 141 13.40 -14.17 -20.05
C PHE A 141 14.75 -14.47 -20.67
N SER A 142 14.72 -15.20 -21.79
CA SER A 142 15.82 -15.21 -22.75
C SER A 142 16.24 -13.76 -23.01
N SER A 143 17.40 -13.36 -22.53
CA SER A 143 18.01 -12.06 -22.85
C SER A 143 18.57 -12.11 -24.28
N SER A 144 17.76 -12.57 -25.24
CA SER A 144 18.11 -12.48 -26.64
C SER A 144 18.01 -11.04 -27.08
N SER A 145 19.04 -10.56 -27.76
CA SER A 145 19.06 -9.22 -28.36
C SER A 145 18.04 -9.06 -29.50
N VAL A 146 17.38 -10.15 -29.89
CA VAL A 146 16.47 -10.23 -31.03
C VAL A 146 15.09 -10.67 -30.55
N CYS A 147 14.08 -10.01 -31.10
CA CYS A 147 12.67 -10.28 -30.83
C CYS A 147 12.24 -11.56 -31.56
N TRP A 148 11.44 -12.40 -30.89
CA TRP A 148 10.87 -13.65 -31.42
C TRP A 148 11.91 -14.59 -32.03
N ASP A 149 12.96 -14.90 -31.27
CA ASP A 149 14.07 -15.74 -31.69
C ASP A 149 13.63 -17.12 -32.19
N ASN A 150 12.67 -17.75 -31.52
CA ASN A 150 12.20 -19.07 -31.92
C ASN A 150 11.45 -19.01 -33.26
N THR A 151 10.62 -17.98 -33.45
CA THR A 151 9.86 -17.73 -34.68
C THR A 151 10.81 -17.41 -35.83
N LEU A 152 11.81 -16.55 -35.61
CA LEU A 152 12.87 -16.25 -36.59
C LEU A 152 13.65 -17.52 -36.96
N HIS A 153 14.02 -18.34 -35.98
CA HIS A 153 14.72 -19.60 -36.20
C HIS A 153 13.86 -20.58 -37.01
N LEU A 154 12.58 -20.71 -36.69
CA LEU A 154 11.64 -21.55 -37.42
C LEU A 154 11.39 -21.04 -38.85
N LEU A 155 11.36 -19.73 -39.07
CA LEU A 155 11.27 -19.13 -40.42
C LEU A 155 12.52 -19.43 -41.26
N LYS A 156 13.71 -19.26 -40.67
CA LYS A 156 14.99 -19.59 -41.31
C LYS A 156 15.10 -21.08 -41.64
N GLN A 157 14.64 -21.95 -40.74
CA GLN A 157 14.58 -23.41 -40.98
C GLN A 157 13.44 -23.83 -41.93
N GLY A 158 12.36 -23.03 -42.00
CA GLY A 158 11.15 -23.29 -42.79
C GLY A 158 11.41 -23.40 -44.30
N ASN A 159 12.50 -22.82 -44.80
CA ASN A 159 12.97 -23.03 -46.17
C ASN A 159 13.45 -24.47 -46.45
N LEU A 160 13.69 -25.32 -45.44
CA LEU A 160 14.03 -26.74 -45.61
C LEU A 160 12.88 -27.72 -45.31
N CYS A 161 11.85 -27.31 -44.56
CA CYS A 161 10.89 -28.24 -43.92
C CYS A 161 9.46 -28.22 -44.49
N SER A 162 9.19 -27.44 -45.54
CA SER A 162 7.88 -27.38 -46.22
C SER A 162 7.43 -28.72 -46.85
N VAL A 163 8.31 -29.72 -46.91
CA VAL A 163 8.10 -30.99 -47.65
C VAL A 163 7.21 -32.02 -46.92
N LEU A 164 6.94 -31.89 -45.60
CA LEU A 164 6.28 -32.95 -44.82
C LEU A 164 4.91 -32.61 -44.20
N GLY A 165 4.32 -31.44 -44.49
CA GLY A 165 2.90 -31.14 -44.17
C GLY A 165 2.50 -31.20 -42.68
N MET A 166 3.46 -31.21 -41.74
CA MET A 166 3.23 -31.52 -40.31
C MET A 166 3.34 -30.31 -39.36
N ARG A 167 3.39 -29.07 -39.85
CA ARG A 167 3.49 -27.89 -38.98
C ARG A 167 2.25 -26.99 -39.12
N ARG A 168 1.73 -26.56 -37.96
CA ARG A 168 0.70 -25.51 -37.87
C ARG A 168 1.25 -24.25 -38.53
N PRO A 169 0.42 -23.50 -39.29
CA PRO A 169 0.86 -22.24 -39.87
C PRO A 169 1.17 -21.24 -38.75
N PHE A 170 2.32 -20.58 -38.85
CA PHE A 170 2.77 -19.48 -37.98
C PHE A 170 3.14 -18.27 -38.87
N VAL A 171 3.31 -17.10 -38.27
CA VAL A 171 3.56 -15.84 -39.00
C VAL A 171 4.72 -15.96 -39.99
N THR A 172 4.59 -15.29 -41.15
CA THR A 172 5.62 -15.28 -42.20
C THR A 172 6.56 -14.09 -42.11
N GLU A 173 6.17 -13.05 -41.37
CA GLU A 173 6.90 -11.79 -41.21
C GLU A 173 7.14 -11.52 -39.72
N LEU A 174 8.13 -10.69 -39.40
CA LEU A 174 8.60 -10.41 -38.02
C LEU A 174 8.31 -9.00 -37.55
N ASP A 175 7.53 -8.22 -38.31
CA ASP A 175 7.02 -6.94 -37.85
C ASP A 175 5.98 -7.12 -36.73
N PRO A 176 5.83 -6.14 -35.83
CA PRO A 176 4.99 -6.27 -34.62
C PRO A 176 3.52 -6.55 -34.91
N ASP A 177 2.99 -6.10 -36.05
CA ASP A 177 1.59 -6.29 -36.44
C ASP A 177 1.37 -7.55 -37.29
N ALA A 178 2.40 -8.31 -37.65
CA ALA A 178 2.30 -9.55 -38.43
C ALA A 178 1.32 -10.57 -37.82
N PRO A 179 1.33 -10.87 -36.50
CA PRO A 179 0.39 -11.82 -35.91
C PRO A 179 -1.09 -11.44 -36.13
N ILE A 180 -1.37 -10.13 -36.14
CA ILE A 180 -2.72 -9.58 -36.23
C ILE A 180 -3.15 -9.45 -37.67
N ARG A 181 -2.28 -8.88 -38.52
CA ARG A 181 -2.50 -8.72 -39.96
C ARG A 181 -2.70 -10.06 -40.65
N GLN A 182 -1.88 -11.05 -40.30
CA GLN A 182 -1.94 -12.38 -40.91
C GLN A 182 -2.92 -13.32 -40.19
N LYS A 183 -3.35 -12.98 -38.97
CA LYS A 183 -4.16 -13.84 -38.09
C LYS A 183 -3.51 -15.21 -37.85
N LEU A 184 -2.17 -15.20 -37.76
CA LEU A 184 -1.36 -16.39 -37.53
C LEU A 184 -0.61 -16.27 -36.19
N PRO A 185 -0.46 -17.38 -35.46
CA PRO A 185 0.25 -17.39 -34.19
C PRO A 185 1.77 -17.23 -34.37
N LEU A 186 2.45 -16.72 -33.33
CA LEU A 186 3.90 -16.87 -33.15
C LEU A 186 4.26 -18.31 -32.77
N ALA A 187 5.55 -18.63 -32.70
CA ALA A 187 6.00 -19.89 -32.09
C ALA A 187 5.53 -19.99 -30.62
N GLU A 188 5.15 -21.18 -30.15
CA GLU A 188 4.56 -21.38 -28.81
C GLU A 188 5.46 -20.82 -27.68
N LEU A 189 6.76 -21.05 -27.76
CA LEU A 189 7.73 -20.50 -26.79
C LEU A 189 7.76 -18.97 -26.80
N ASP A 190 7.73 -18.35 -27.98
CA ASP A 190 7.72 -16.89 -28.09
C ASP A 190 6.40 -16.30 -27.58
N GLN A 191 5.27 -16.99 -27.76
CA GLN A 191 3.98 -16.53 -27.19
C GLN A 191 4.00 -16.53 -25.66
N GLU A 192 4.56 -17.57 -25.04
CA GLU A 192 4.68 -17.64 -23.60
C GLU A 192 5.61 -16.56 -23.05
N ASP A 193 6.75 -16.34 -23.71
CA ASP A 193 7.71 -15.30 -23.32
C ASP A 193 7.12 -13.90 -23.51
N GLU A 194 6.40 -13.65 -24.60
CA GLU A 194 5.66 -12.41 -24.84
C GLU A 194 4.61 -12.15 -23.75
N ALA A 195 3.80 -13.17 -23.40
CA ALA A 195 2.77 -13.03 -22.37
C ALA A 195 3.35 -12.71 -20.98
N LYS A 196 4.48 -13.33 -20.62
CA LYS A 196 5.16 -13.04 -19.36
C LYS A 196 5.84 -11.68 -19.38
N LEU A 197 6.46 -11.28 -20.49
CA LEU A 197 7.06 -9.96 -20.67
C LEU A 197 5.98 -8.88 -20.51
N LEU A 198 4.86 -9.00 -21.21
CA LEU A 198 3.75 -8.05 -21.13
C LEU A 198 3.15 -7.96 -19.72
N LYS A 199 3.01 -9.10 -19.02
CA LYS A 199 2.61 -9.08 -17.61
C LYS A 199 3.61 -8.30 -16.75
N HIS A 200 4.91 -8.51 -16.95
CA HIS A 200 5.95 -7.78 -16.23
C HIS A 200 5.96 -6.28 -16.55
N LEU A 201 5.80 -5.91 -17.82
CA LEU A 201 5.71 -4.50 -18.25
C LEU A 201 4.50 -3.81 -17.62
N PHE A 202 3.35 -4.49 -17.56
CA PHE A 202 2.18 -3.97 -16.85
C PHE A 202 2.47 -3.73 -15.37
N CYS A 203 3.12 -4.67 -14.68
CA CYS A 203 3.53 -4.48 -13.29
C CYS A 203 4.46 -3.27 -13.12
N LEU A 204 5.44 -3.08 -14.01
CA LEU A 204 6.34 -1.91 -13.95
C LEU A 204 5.58 -0.60 -14.13
N ILE A 205 4.61 -0.55 -15.05
CA ILE A 205 3.76 0.64 -15.26
C ILE A 205 2.85 0.87 -14.05
N ARG A 206 2.28 -0.18 -13.47
CA ARG A 206 1.50 -0.15 -12.21
C ARG A 206 2.32 0.36 -11.02
N ALA A 207 3.64 0.30 -11.07
CA ALA A 207 4.56 0.80 -10.06
C ALA A 207 5.20 2.16 -10.40
N GLY A 208 4.71 2.85 -11.43
CA GLY A 208 5.27 4.13 -11.88
C GLY A 208 6.66 4.01 -12.53
N MET A 209 7.17 2.79 -12.75
CA MET A 209 8.51 2.52 -13.30
C MET A 209 8.49 2.43 -14.83
N VAL A 210 7.91 3.44 -15.50
CA VAL A 210 7.75 3.45 -16.96
C VAL A 210 9.10 3.43 -17.69
N GLU A 211 10.11 4.12 -17.17
CA GLU A 211 11.46 4.12 -17.75
C GLU A 211 12.13 2.73 -17.68
N GLU A 212 11.87 1.97 -16.61
CA GLU A 212 12.36 0.60 -16.51
C GLU A 212 11.61 -0.29 -17.50
N ALA A 213 10.30 -0.08 -17.69
CA ALA A 213 9.52 -0.79 -18.70
C ALA A 213 10.07 -0.53 -20.12
N GLU A 214 10.41 0.72 -20.45
CA GLU A 214 11.08 1.08 -21.71
C GLU A 214 12.44 0.36 -21.84
N ARG A 215 13.25 0.36 -20.77
CA ARG A 215 14.56 -0.31 -20.75
C ARG A 215 14.42 -1.82 -20.98
N GLN A 216 13.45 -2.46 -20.34
CA GLN A 216 13.17 -3.89 -20.54
C GLN A 216 12.71 -4.17 -21.99
N CYS A 217 11.86 -3.34 -22.57
CA CYS A 217 11.47 -3.46 -23.99
C CYS A 217 12.70 -3.39 -24.91
N ARG A 218 13.61 -2.44 -24.69
CA ARG A 218 14.86 -2.30 -25.48
C ARG A 218 15.76 -3.53 -25.30
N ARG A 219 15.88 -4.08 -24.09
CA ARG A 219 16.67 -5.29 -23.80
C ARG A 219 16.13 -6.55 -24.47
N CYS A 220 14.81 -6.66 -24.62
CA CYS A 220 14.14 -7.77 -25.31
C CYS A 220 14.07 -7.61 -26.84
N GLY A 221 14.77 -6.62 -27.42
CA GLY A 221 14.76 -6.37 -28.86
C GLY A 221 13.47 -5.72 -29.38
N GLN A 222 12.62 -5.20 -28.50
CA GLN A 222 11.34 -4.57 -28.83
C GLN A 222 11.43 -3.04 -28.72
N ALA A 223 12.38 -2.45 -29.45
CA ALA A 223 12.59 -1.00 -29.46
C ALA A 223 11.35 -0.22 -29.95
N TRP A 224 10.55 -0.83 -30.83
CA TRP A 224 9.28 -0.28 -31.29
C TRP A 224 8.28 -0.09 -30.13
N ARG A 225 8.22 -1.03 -29.19
CA ARG A 225 7.35 -0.92 -28.00
C ARG A 225 7.87 0.11 -27.01
N ALA A 226 9.20 0.19 -26.85
CA ALA A 226 9.78 1.28 -26.07
C ALA A 226 9.38 2.65 -26.64
N ALA A 227 9.39 2.80 -27.97
CA ALA A 227 8.96 4.05 -28.62
C ALA A 227 7.46 4.33 -28.44
N THR A 228 6.58 3.32 -28.49
CA THR A 228 5.15 3.55 -28.24
C THR A 228 4.86 3.93 -26.78
N LEU A 229 5.65 3.42 -25.82
CA LEU A 229 5.59 3.79 -24.41
C LEU A 229 6.09 5.22 -24.12
N GLU A 230 6.75 5.89 -25.05
CA GLU A 230 7.15 7.30 -24.86
C GLU A 230 6.02 8.28 -25.25
N GLY A 231 5.03 7.81 -26.01
CA GLY A 231 4.00 8.66 -26.61
C GLY A 231 3.00 9.29 -25.64
N TRP A 232 2.96 8.86 -24.38
CA TRP A 232 2.11 9.45 -23.33
C TRP A 232 2.66 10.77 -22.77
N LYS A 233 3.96 11.07 -22.98
CA LYS A 233 4.62 12.25 -22.40
C LYS A 233 4.04 13.54 -23.00
N LEU A 234 3.67 14.49 -22.12
CA LEU A 234 3.16 15.79 -22.52
C LEU A 234 4.21 16.59 -23.29
N TYR A 235 3.77 17.31 -24.32
CA TYR A 235 4.66 18.15 -25.13
C TYR A 235 5.21 19.34 -24.33
N HIS A 236 6.53 19.50 -24.36
CA HIS A 236 7.24 20.60 -23.74
C HIS A 236 8.47 20.98 -24.54
N ASP A 237 8.57 22.26 -24.87
CA ASP A 237 9.79 22.84 -25.41
C ASP A 237 10.33 23.84 -24.38
N PRO A 238 11.47 23.54 -23.73
CA PRO A 238 12.09 24.42 -22.74
C PRO A 238 12.52 25.77 -23.33
N ASN A 239 12.68 25.87 -24.65
CA ASN A 239 13.24 27.04 -25.31
C ASN A 239 12.20 28.16 -25.55
N TYR A 240 10.92 27.93 -25.24
CA TYR A 240 9.88 28.95 -25.41
C TYR A 240 10.07 30.19 -24.50
N ASP A 241 10.68 30.04 -23.33
CA ASP A 241 10.93 31.16 -22.39
C ASP A 241 12.25 31.89 -22.68
N GLY A 242 12.91 31.53 -23.79
CA GLY A 242 14.24 32.01 -24.15
C GLY A 242 15.30 30.92 -24.02
N VAL A 243 16.41 31.11 -24.73
CA VAL A 243 17.57 30.23 -24.64
C VAL A 243 18.36 30.60 -23.38
N GLY A 244 18.82 29.61 -22.62
CA GLY A 244 19.61 29.83 -21.42
C GLY A 244 20.85 30.69 -21.67
N SER A 245 21.47 31.20 -20.60
CA SER A 245 22.66 32.07 -20.66
C SER A 245 23.83 31.50 -21.47
N ASP A 246 23.88 30.17 -21.62
CA ASP A 246 24.91 29.44 -22.36
C ASP A 246 24.65 29.40 -23.89
N GLY A 247 23.49 29.87 -24.35
CA GLY A 247 23.13 29.92 -25.77
C GLY A 247 22.83 28.55 -26.41
N GLU A 248 22.90 27.46 -25.63
CA GLU A 248 22.58 26.11 -26.09
C GLU A 248 21.08 25.81 -25.98
N LEU A 249 20.50 25.27 -27.07
CA LEU A 249 19.11 24.83 -27.11
C LEU A 249 18.97 23.50 -26.34
N GLN A 250 17.98 23.45 -25.46
CA GLN A 250 17.63 22.22 -24.75
C GLN A 250 16.74 21.31 -25.61
N PRO A 251 16.83 19.98 -25.47
CA PRO A 251 16.02 19.06 -26.24
C PRO A 251 14.53 19.22 -25.92
N VAL A 252 13.70 19.14 -26.96
CA VAL A 252 12.24 19.14 -26.84
C VAL A 252 11.77 17.78 -26.32
N GLU A 253 10.83 17.79 -25.40
CA GLU A 253 10.27 16.60 -24.76
C GLU A 253 8.81 16.36 -25.18
N GLY A 254 8.41 15.08 -25.17
CA GLY A 254 7.01 14.66 -25.33
C GLY A 254 6.49 14.65 -26.77
N ASN A 255 5.18 14.42 -26.88
CA ASN A 255 4.51 14.17 -28.17
C ASN A 255 3.50 15.28 -28.52
N PRO A 256 3.73 16.10 -29.56
CA PRO A 256 2.78 17.14 -29.98
C PRO A 256 1.46 16.57 -30.57
N TYR A 257 1.45 15.29 -30.95
CA TYR A 257 0.29 14.55 -31.48
C TYR A 257 -0.21 13.50 -30.48
N ARG A 258 -0.16 13.82 -29.18
CA ARG A 258 -0.57 12.93 -28.09
C ARG A 258 -2.03 12.46 -28.19
N ASP A 259 -2.95 13.30 -28.66
CA ASP A 259 -4.35 12.93 -28.92
C ASP A 259 -4.49 11.83 -29.99
N VAL A 260 -3.71 11.89 -31.06
CA VAL A 260 -3.68 10.87 -32.11
C VAL A 260 -3.13 9.57 -31.55
N TRP A 261 -1.99 9.66 -30.84
CA TRP A 261 -1.40 8.51 -30.15
C TRP A 261 -2.39 7.87 -29.18
N ARG A 262 -3.08 8.69 -28.38
CA ARG A 262 -4.09 8.24 -27.42
C ARG A 262 -5.26 7.53 -28.10
N SER A 263 -5.75 8.07 -29.22
CA SER A 263 -6.80 7.44 -30.03
C SER A 263 -6.35 6.08 -30.61
N CYS A 264 -5.11 5.98 -31.09
CA CYS A 264 -4.54 4.72 -31.55
C CYS A 264 -4.43 3.69 -30.41
N CYS A 265 -3.90 4.09 -29.24
CA CYS A 265 -3.80 3.24 -28.06
C CYS A 265 -5.17 2.77 -27.56
N TRP A 266 -6.17 3.65 -27.60
CA TRP A 266 -7.55 3.31 -27.22
C TRP A 266 -8.11 2.23 -28.12
N ARG A 267 -8.00 2.39 -29.45
CA ARG A 267 -8.46 1.39 -30.42
C ARG A 267 -7.73 0.06 -30.27
N MET A 268 -6.42 0.11 -30.05
CA MET A 268 -5.59 -1.08 -29.81
C MET A 268 -6.02 -1.82 -28.54
N ALA A 269 -6.38 -1.11 -27.47
CA ALA A 269 -6.84 -1.70 -26.22
C ALA A 269 -8.22 -2.39 -26.34
N GLU A 270 -9.05 -1.98 -27.30
CA GLU A 270 -10.37 -2.59 -27.56
C GLU A 270 -10.28 -3.85 -28.43
N GLU A 271 -9.17 -4.07 -29.14
CA GLU A 271 -8.98 -5.22 -30.01
C GLU A 271 -8.69 -6.50 -29.20
N GLU A 272 -9.64 -7.43 -29.18
CA GLU A 272 -9.56 -8.68 -28.39
C GLU A 272 -8.44 -9.65 -28.82
N GLN A 273 -7.87 -9.46 -30.01
CA GLN A 273 -6.77 -10.28 -30.52
C GLN A 273 -5.46 -10.02 -29.78
N PHE A 274 -5.31 -8.85 -29.16
CA PHE A 274 -4.14 -8.53 -28.35
C PHE A 274 -4.19 -9.23 -26.99
N ASN A 275 -3.00 -9.41 -26.42
CA ASN A 275 -2.88 -9.91 -25.06
C ASN A 275 -3.58 -8.97 -24.06
N ARG A 276 -4.27 -9.52 -23.07
CA ARG A 276 -4.96 -8.75 -22.02
C ARG A 276 -4.06 -7.74 -21.31
N HIS A 277 -2.79 -8.07 -21.06
CA HIS A 277 -1.84 -7.17 -20.39
C HIS A 277 -1.35 -6.07 -21.34
N GLU A 278 -1.19 -6.36 -22.63
CA GLU A 278 -0.87 -5.34 -23.63
C GLU A 278 -2.00 -4.32 -23.77
N ARG A 279 -3.24 -4.81 -23.85
CA ARG A 279 -4.43 -3.97 -23.83
C ARG A 279 -4.47 -3.09 -22.59
N ALA A 280 -4.21 -3.67 -21.41
CA ALA A 280 -4.18 -2.93 -20.15
C ALA A 280 -3.06 -1.88 -20.07
N ILE A 281 -1.88 -2.15 -20.63
CA ILE A 281 -0.76 -1.20 -20.71
C ILE A 281 -1.19 0.06 -21.47
N TYR A 282 -1.68 -0.11 -22.70
CA TYR A 282 -2.10 1.02 -23.51
C TYR A 282 -3.37 1.68 -22.98
N ALA A 283 -4.25 0.93 -22.34
CA ALA A 283 -5.41 1.45 -21.65
C ALA A 283 -5.04 2.35 -20.48
N ALA A 284 -4.07 1.94 -19.64
CA ALA A 284 -3.58 2.73 -18.51
C ALA A 284 -2.95 4.06 -18.95
N LEU A 285 -2.23 4.05 -20.08
CA LEU A 285 -1.60 5.26 -20.60
C LEU A 285 -2.55 6.16 -21.43
N SER A 286 -3.70 5.62 -21.88
CA SER A 286 -4.68 6.35 -22.70
C SER A 286 -5.96 6.74 -21.95
N GLY A 287 -6.16 6.27 -20.72
CA GLY A 287 -7.33 6.59 -19.90
C GLY A 287 -8.52 5.64 -20.08
N ASN A 288 -8.33 4.44 -20.63
CA ASN A 288 -9.41 3.47 -20.87
C ASN A 288 -9.63 2.54 -19.67
N LEU A 289 -10.48 2.95 -18.73
CA LEU A 289 -10.73 2.19 -17.51
C LEU A 289 -11.21 0.75 -17.75
N LYS A 290 -12.12 0.54 -18.71
CA LYS A 290 -12.73 -0.78 -18.97
C LYS A 290 -11.72 -1.86 -19.32
N GLN A 291 -10.61 -1.48 -19.94
CA GLN A 291 -9.59 -2.42 -20.37
C GLN A 291 -8.50 -2.64 -19.32
N ILE A 292 -8.42 -1.78 -18.29
CA ILE A 292 -7.49 -1.94 -17.15
C ILE A 292 -8.08 -2.88 -16.10
N LEU A 293 -9.36 -2.69 -15.74
CA LEU A 293 -10.01 -3.45 -14.66
C LEU A 293 -9.90 -4.99 -14.79
N PRO A 294 -9.98 -5.62 -15.98
CA PRO A 294 -9.88 -7.07 -16.12
C PRO A 294 -8.53 -7.67 -15.71
N VAL A 295 -7.46 -6.87 -15.62
CA VAL A 295 -6.15 -7.33 -15.14
C VAL A 295 -5.85 -6.92 -13.69
N CYS A 296 -6.72 -6.12 -13.07
CA CYS A 296 -6.59 -5.72 -11.66
C CYS A 296 -7.07 -6.87 -10.75
N GLU A 297 -6.17 -7.39 -9.91
CA GLU A 297 -6.45 -8.55 -9.04
C GLU A 297 -6.77 -8.16 -7.59
N SER A 298 -6.36 -6.96 -7.16
CA SER A 298 -6.48 -6.45 -5.78
C SER A 298 -7.28 -5.15 -5.70
N TRP A 299 -7.73 -4.81 -4.49
CA TRP A 299 -8.34 -3.50 -4.21
C TRP A 299 -7.40 -2.35 -4.59
N GLU A 300 -6.11 -2.44 -4.24
CA GLU A 300 -5.11 -1.42 -4.56
C GLU A 300 -4.97 -1.22 -6.08
N ASP A 301 -5.03 -2.29 -6.87
CA ASP A 301 -4.96 -2.22 -8.34
C ASP A 301 -6.19 -1.56 -8.95
N CYS A 302 -7.38 -1.88 -8.43
CA CYS A 302 -8.61 -1.27 -8.90
C CYS A 302 -8.63 0.22 -8.55
N VAL A 303 -8.35 0.61 -7.31
CA VAL A 303 -8.28 2.02 -6.89
C VAL A 303 -7.24 2.77 -7.74
N TRP A 304 -6.06 2.18 -7.98
CA TRP A 304 -5.04 2.80 -8.83
C TRP A 304 -5.57 3.05 -10.24
N ALA A 305 -6.26 2.07 -10.85
CA ALA A 305 -6.80 2.21 -12.19
C ALA A 305 -7.81 3.37 -12.28
N TYR A 306 -8.73 3.47 -11.32
CA TYR A 306 -9.71 4.55 -11.25
C TYR A 306 -9.05 5.92 -11.07
N PHE A 307 -8.18 6.08 -10.07
CA PHE A 307 -7.51 7.36 -9.80
C PHE A 307 -6.55 7.77 -10.92
N ARG A 308 -5.85 6.81 -11.55
CA ARG A 308 -4.97 7.07 -12.69
C ARG A 308 -5.73 7.61 -13.90
N VAL A 309 -6.92 7.08 -14.16
CA VAL A 309 -7.82 7.54 -15.23
C VAL A 309 -8.43 8.90 -14.88
N LEU A 310 -8.84 9.12 -13.63
CA LEU A 310 -9.34 10.40 -13.15
C LEU A 310 -8.31 11.53 -13.39
N VAL A 311 -7.06 11.34 -12.94
CA VAL A 311 -6.02 12.34 -13.15
C VAL A 311 -5.75 12.57 -14.64
N ASP A 312 -5.71 11.52 -15.45
CA ASP A 312 -5.52 11.66 -16.91
C ASP A 312 -6.63 12.48 -17.57
N GLN A 313 -7.87 12.33 -17.12
CA GLN A 313 -9.02 13.09 -17.63
C GLN A 313 -8.97 14.57 -17.21
N LEU A 314 -8.64 14.85 -15.95
CA LEU A 314 -8.52 16.22 -15.46
C LEU A 314 -7.41 16.97 -16.20
N VAL A 315 -6.23 16.35 -16.32
CA VAL A 315 -5.09 16.90 -17.08
C VAL A 315 -5.44 17.07 -18.55
N GLU A 316 -6.06 16.08 -19.20
CA GLU A 316 -6.44 16.20 -20.61
C GLU A 316 -7.44 17.32 -20.84
N THR A 317 -8.45 17.45 -19.97
CA THR A 317 -9.49 18.48 -20.08
C THR A 317 -8.88 19.87 -20.00
N GLU A 318 -7.96 20.08 -19.06
CA GLU A 318 -7.26 21.36 -18.91
C GLU A 318 -6.35 21.65 -20.12
N VAL A 319 -5.57 20.66 -20.57
CA VAL A 319 -4.68 20.78 -21.72
C VAL A 319 -5.48 21.11 -22.99
N ARG A 320 -6.63 20.46 -23.22
CA ARG A 320 -7.50 20.72 -24.37
C ARG A 320 -8.13 22.12 -24.32
N THR A 321 -8.35 22.65 -23.13
CA THR A 321 -9.00 23.95 -22.93
C THR A 321 -8.00 25.10 -23.06
N LEU A 322 -6.80 24.97 -22.50
CA LEU A 322 -5.83 26.07 -22.39
C LEU A 322 -4.74 26.08 -23.48
N VAL A 323 -4.44 24.92 -24.09
CA VAL A 323 -3.41 24.83 -25.14
C VAL A 323 -4.05 25.11 -26.50
N THR A 324 -3.73 26.26 -27.08
CA THR A 324 -4.17 26.61 -28.43
C THR A 324 -3.41 25.79 -29.46
N ARG A 325 -4.13 25.07 -30.34
CA ARG A 325 -3.53 24.29 -31.43
C ARG A 325 -4.05 24.74 -32.79
N PRO A 326 -3.22 24.66 -33.84
CA PRO A 326 -3.61 25.03 -35.20
C PRO A 326 -4.51 23.99 -35.89
N ARG A 327 -4.86 22.90 -35.20
CA ARG A 327 -5.63 21.77 -35.74
C ARG A 327 -6.73 21.34 -34.79
N GLU A 328 -7.76 20.71 -35.35
CA GLU A 328 -8.76 19.99 -34.57
C GLU A 328 -8.13 18.77 -33.89
N LEU A 329 -8.52 18.56 -32.64
CA LEU A 329 -8.05 17.44 -31.83
C LEU A 329 -8.92 16.20 -32.08
N VAL A 330 -8.27 15.03 -32.11
CA VAL A 330 -8.99 13.76 -32.16
C VAL A 330 -9.69 13.55 -30.83
N ASN A 331 -11.00 13.34 -30.88
CA ASN A 331 -11.80 13.00 -29.71
C ASN A 331 -11.75 11.50 -29.48
N LEU A 332 -11.64 11.10 -28.21
CA LEU A 332 -11.81 9.71 -27.83
C LEU A 332 -13.29 9.31 -27.91
N PRO A 333 -13.59 8.02 -28.07
CA PRO A 333 -14.96 7.53 -27.95
C PRO A 333 -15.53 7.95 -26.61
N ALA A 334 -16.78 8.45 -26.60
CA ALA A 334 -17.47 8.75 -25.36
C ALA A 334 -17.74 7.44 -24.62
N ASP A 335 -16.88 7.10 -23.66
CA ASP A 335 -17.15 5.99 -22.77
C ASP A 335 -18.01 6.50 -21.60
N GLY A 336 -19.24 5.99 -21.50
CA GLY A 336 -20.18 6.32 -20.41
C GLY A 336 -19.60 6.12 -19.00
N THR A 337 -18.56 5.31 -18.84
CA THR A 337 -17.86 5.10 -17.55
C THR A 337 -16.94 6.25 -17.15
N THR A 338 -16.60 7.15 -18.08
CA THR A 338 -15.56 8.17 -17.89
C THR A 338 -16.06 9.60 -17.76
N LEU A 339 -17.36 9.83 -17.99
CA LEU A 339 -17.89 11.19 -18.14
C LEU A 339 -18.10 11.95 -16.83
N ASP A 340 -18.24 11.25 -15.69
CA ASP A 340 -18.53 11.86 -14.39
C ASP A 340 -17.70 11.24 -13.24
N LEU A 341 -16.46 10.83 -13.49
CA LEU A 341 -15.62 10.25 -12.43
C LEU A 341 -15.32 11.31 -11.36
N THR A 342 -15.77 11.06 -10.14
CA THR A 342 -15.37 11.80 -8.94
C THR A 342 -14.77 10.83 -7.92
N THR A 343 -14.09 11.34 -6.91
CA THR A 343 -13.52 10.54 -5.82
C THR A 343 -14.56 9.69 -5.12
N GLU A 344 -15.76 10.20 -4.91
CA GLU A 344 -16.88 9.51 -4.26
C GLU A 344 -17.42 8.42 -5.18
N LYS A 345 -17.69 8.77 -6.44
CA LYS A 345 -18.21 7.85 -7.45
C LYS A 345 -17.27 6.67 -7.70
N ILE A 346 -15.96 6.89 -7.63
CA ILE A 346 -14.97 5.79 -7.72
C ILE A 346 -15.25 4.72 -6.67
N PHE A 347 -15.48 5.11 -5.41
CA PHE A 347 -15.75 4.13 -4.35
C PHE A 347 -17.17 3.55 -4.43
N GLU A 348 -18.14 4.27 -4.99
CA GLU A 348 -19.47 3.72 -5.31
C GLU A 348 -19.39 2.65 -6.42
N ASP A 349 -18.66 2.93 -7.51
CA ASP A 349 -18.45 2.00 -8.62
C ASP A 349 -17.64 0.76 -8.17
N LEU A 350 -16.69 0.93 -7.25
CA LEU A 350 -15.97 -0.18 -6.63
C LEU A 350 -16.90 -1.08 -5.79
N GLN A 351 -17.88 -0.51 -5.09
CA GLN A 351 -18.89 -1.29 -4.37
C GLN A 351 -19.81 -2.09 -5.30
N ALA A 352 -20.00 -1.62 -6.53
CA ALA A 352 -20.80 -2.28 -7.57
C ALA A 352 -20.00 -3.29 -8.43
N THR A 353 -18.73 -3.55 -8.10
CA THR A 353 -17.86 -4.41 -8.91
C THR A 353 -18.16 -5.91 -8.72
N ASP A 354 -18.08 -6.69 -9.81
CA ASP A 354 -18.33 -8.15 -9.79
C ASP A 354 -17.20 -9.00 -9.17
N ASN A 355 -16.06 -8.39 -8.84
CA ASN A 355 -14.90 -9.08 -8.28
C ASN A 355 -15.08 -9.30 -6.77
N ALA A 356 -15.50 -10.51 -6.41
CA ALA A 356 -15.74 -10.92 -5.02
C ALA A 356 -14.53 -10.68 -4.09
N ARG A 357 -13.30 -10.85 -4.60
CA ARG A 357 -12.09 -10.62 -3.80
C ARG A 357 -11.95 -9.16 -3.41
N VAL A 358 -12.18 -8.24 -4.34
CA VAL A 358 -12.12 -6.79 -4.09
C VAL A 358 -13.21 -6.40 -3.10
N LEU A 359 -14.42 -6.95 -3.23
CA LEU A 359 -15.51 -6.69 -2.28
C LEU A 359 -15.21 -7.17 -0.86
N ASP A 360 -14.44 -8.26 -0.70
CA ASP A 360 -14.02 -8.73 0.61
C ASP A 360 -12.87 -7.88 1.17
N GLU A 361 -11.89 -7.51 0.34
CA GLU A 361 -10.82 -6.58 0.74
C GLU A 361 -11.40 -5.21 1.15
N MET A 362 -12.46 -4.71 0.49
CA MET A 362 -13.12 -3.45 0.90
C MET A 362 -13.74 -3.46 2.30
N LYS A 363 -14.01 -4.64 2.87
CA LYS A 363 -14.54 -4.77 4.25
C LYS A 363 -13.43 -4.79 5.29
N GLU A 364 -12.17 -4.89 4.87
CA GLU A 364 -11.05 -4.89 5.80
C GLU A 364 -10.89 -3.51 6.47
N PRO A 365 -10.64 -3.45 7.79
CA PRO A 365 -10.62 -2.19 8.53
C PRO A 365 -9.64 -1.15 7.97
N PHE A 366 -8.46 -1.58 7.49
CA PHE A 366 -7.48 -0.65 6.92
C PHE A 366 -7.93 -0.05 5.59
N HIS A 367 -8.57 -0.82 4.71
CA HIS A 367 -9.09 -0.29 3.45
C HIS A 367 -10.28 0.65 3.66
N ILE A 368 -11.11 0.37 4.67
CA ILE A 368 -12.16 1.30 5.12
C ILE A 368 -11.54 2.62 5.60
N ILE A 369 -10.52 2.56 6.46
CA ILE A 369 -9.81 3.74 6.95
C ILE A 369 -9.17 4.52 5.79
N GLN A 370 -8.47 3.83 4.87
CA GLN A 370 -7.84 4.44 3.70
C GLN A 370 -8.87 5.13 2.80
N LYS A 371 -10.04 4.51 2.53
CA LYS A 371 -11.14 5.12 1.79
C LYS A 371 -11.55 6.46 2.39
N TYR A 372 -11.84 6.49 3.69
CA TYR A 372 -12.30 7.73 4.35
C TYR A 372 -11.21 8.79 4.45
N ILE A 373 -9.94 8.39 4.61
CA ILE A 373 -8.79 9.31 4.52
C ILE A 373 -8.72 9.98 3.15
N ILE A 374 -8.87 9.19 2.08
CA ILE A 374 -8.84 9.67 0.69
C ILE A 374 -10.00 10.65 0.45
N LEU A 375 -11.23 10.26 0.82
CA LEU A 375 -12.43 11.09 0.68
C LEU A 375 -12.46 12.31 1.61
N SER A 376 -11.53 12.39 2.58
CA SER A 376 -11.52 13.42 3.63
C SER A 376 -12.78 13.43 4.51
N ASP A 377 -13.53 12.32 4.56
CA ASP A 377 -14.72 12.17 5.38
C ASP A 377 -14.37 11.49 6.72
N ILE A 378 -13.91 12.32 7.65
CA ILE A 378 -13.49 11.87 8.98
C ILE A 378 -14.72 11.57 9.86
N ASP A 379 -15.87 12.21 9.60
CA ASP A 379 -17.07 12.02 10.40
C ASP A 379 -17.66 10.62 10.23
N ASP A 380 -17.71 10.13 9.00
CA ASP A 380 -18.18 8.76 8.73
C ASP A 380 -17.14 7.72 9.20
N LEU A 381 -15.85 8.03 9.14
CA LEU A 381 -14.80 7.20 9.75
C LEU A 381 -15.03 6.99 11.26
N TRP A 382 -15.41 8.04 11.99
CA TRP A 382 -15.77 7.90 13.40
C TRP A 382 -17.05 7.09 13.63
N GLY A 383 -17.99 7.14 12.67
CA GLY A 383 -19.16 6.27 12.65
C GLY A 383 -18.76 4.78 12.62
N GLU A 384 -17.84 4.42 11.73
CA GLU A 384 -17.27 3.06 11.66
C GLU A 384 -16.57 2.67 12.94
N PHE A 385 -15.77 3.56 13.53
CA PHE A 385 -15.06 3.26 14.79
C PHE A 385 -16.03 2.99 15.93
N SER A 386 -17.10 3.80 16.02
CA SER A 386 -18.18 3.56 16.99
C SER A 386 -18.86 2.22 16.75
N GLN A 387 -19.11 1.85 15.49
CA GLN A 387 -19.71 0.56 15.15
C GLN A 387 -18.78 -0.59 15.55
N TRP A 388 -17.49 -0.51 15.24
CA TRP A 388 -16.51 -1.55 15.59
C TRP A 388 -16.34 -1.72 17.09
N LEU A 389 -16.34 -0.63 17.87
CA LEU A 389 -16.30 -0.67 19.33
C LEU A 389 -17.58 -1.27 19.94
N SER A 390 -18.72 -1.10 19.29
CA SER A 390 -20.01 -1.65 19.75
C SER A 390 -20.15 -3.16 19.50
N GLN A 391 -19.32 -3.73 18.62
CA GLN A 391 -19.36 -5.16 18.32
C GLN A 391 -18.81 -5.99 19.48
N THR A 392 -19.36 -7.18 19.69
CA THR A 392 -18.94 -8.10 20.77
C THR A 392 -17.59 -8.75 20.53
N ALA A 393 -17.09 -8.73 19.28
CA ALA A 393 -15.79 -9.30 18.94
C ALA A 393 -14.66 -8.34 19.35
N THR A 394 -13.63 -8.86 20.01
CA THR A 394 -12.47 -8.04 20.38
C THR A 394 -11.66 -7.67 19.15
N LEU A 395 -11.47 -6.37 18.95
CA LEU A 395 -10.68 -5.84 17.84
C LEU A 395 -9.21 -6.30 17.94
N PRO A 396 -8.51 -6.49 16.81
CA PRO A 396 -7.09 -6.82 16.82
C PRO A 396 -6.29 -5.74 17.58
N PRO A 397 -5.35 -6.11 18.49
CA PRO A 397 -4.62 -5.13 19.31
C PRO A 397 -3.81 -4.11 18.50
N HIS A 398 -3.28 -4.52 17.35
CA HIS A 398 -2.57 -3.63 16.44
C HIS A 398 -3.51 -2.60 15.79
N LEU A 399 -4.75 -2.99 15.47
CA LEU A 399 -5.77 -2.08 14.95
C LEU A 399 -6.19 -1.09 16.04
N MET A 400 -6.46 -1.54 17.27
CA MET A 400 -6.78 -0.66 18.39
C MET A 400 -5.69 0.37 18.68
N ARG A 401 -4.43 -0.07 18.62
CA ARG A 401 -3.27 0.81 18.74
C ARG A 401 -3.25 1.83 17.60
N PHE A 402 -3.41 1.39 16.36
CA PHE A 402 -3.43 2.27 15.21
C PHE A 402 -4.55 3.31 15.33
N MET A 403 -5.78 2.89 15.61
CA MET A 403 -6.94 3.77 15.83
C MET A 403 -6.66 4.83 16.91
N SER A 404 -6.03 4.43 18.02
CA SER A 404 -5.69 5.35 19.11
C SER A 404 -4.67 6.41 18.68
N HIS A 405 -3.60 6.01 17.99
CA HIS A 405 -2.60 6.95 17.49
C HIS A 405 -3.15 7.82 16.35
N LEU A 406 -4.08 7.30 15.55
CA LEU A 406 -4.79 8.04 14.52
C LEU A 406 -5.68 9.14 15.13
N VAL A 407 -6.43 8.83 16.19
CA VAL A 407 -7.20 9.82 16.95
C VAL A 407 -6.29 10.91 17.52
N LEU A 408 -5.14 10.54 18.09
CA LEU A 408 -4.16 11.52 18.59
C LEU A 408 -3.58 12.40 17.48
N PHE A 409 -3.30 11.81 16.31
CA PHE A 409 -2.86 12.55 15.13
C PHE A 409 -3.90 13.61 14.71
N PHE A 410 -5.16 13.21 14.53
CA PHE A 410 -6.24 14.14 14.16
C PHE A 410 -6.50 15.20 15.22
N ARG A 411 -6.43 14.87 16.50
CA ARG A 411 -6.52 15.84 17.60
C ARG A 411 -5.41 16.87 17.53
N THR A 412 -4.18 16.45 17.22
CA THR A 412 -3.04 17.38 17.14
C THR A 412 -3.17 18.33 15.96
N LEU A 413 -3.79 17.90 14.86
CA LEU A 413 -4.13 18.76 13.73
C LEU A 413 -5.39 19.62 13.96
N GLY A 414 -6.08 19.47 15.10
CA GLY A 414 -7.33 20.17 15.37
C GLY A 414 -8.56 19.62 14.63
N LEU A 415 -8.43 18.47 13.96
CA LEU A 415 -9.48 17.83 13.14
C LEU A 415 -10.31 16.80 13.92
N HIS A 416 -10.55 17.04 15.21
CA HIS A 416 -11.28 16.11 16.07
C HIS A 416 -12.77 16.42 16.06
N THR A 417 -13.49 15.74 15.18
CA THR A 417 -14.96 15.70 15.23
C THR A 417 -15.41 14.52 16.12
N LYS A 418 -16.65 14.56 16.62
CA LYS A 418 -17.25 13.51 17.48
C LYS A 418 -16.33 13.05 18.63
N GLU A 419 -15.98 13.98 19.52
CA GLU A 419 -15.01 13.76 20.61
C GLU A 419 -15.36 12.58 21.54
N ASP A 420 -16.64 12.26 21.72
CA ASP A 420 -17.08 11.10 22.50
C ASP A 420 -16.50 9.78 21.97
N VAL A 421 -16.53 9.58 20.65
CA VAL A 421 -15.96 8.38 20.00
C VAL A 421 -14.45 8.36 20.16
N CYS A 422 -13.79 9.50 19.95
CA CYS A 422 -12.34 9.62 20.13
C CYS A 422 -11.92 9.25 21.56
N VAL A 423 -12.68 9.71 22.56
CA VAL A 423 -12.45 9.38 23.97
C VAL A 423 -12.67 7.88 24.21
N ASP A 424 -13.72 7.28 23.63
CA ASP A 424 -14.03 5.87 23.85
C ASP A 424 -13.00 4.94 23.20
N VAL A 425 -12.43 5.29 22.04
CA VAL A 425 -11.29 4.59 21.44
C VAL A 425 -10.10 4.58 22.39
N LEU A 426 -9.74 5.75 22.92
CA LEU A 426 -8.59 5.90 23.84
C LEU A 426 -8.83 5.18 25.17
N LYS A 427 -10.04 5.27 25.73
CA LYS A 427 -10.42 4.52 26.94
C LYS A 427 -10.27 3.02 26.70
N THR A 428 -10.82 2.50 25.60
CA THR A 428 -10.75 1.07 25.27
C THR A 428 -9.31 0.58 25.17
N TYR A 429 -8.44 1.37 24.54
CA TYR A 429 -7.02 1.05 24.42
C TYR A 429 -6.28 1.02 25.77
N VAL A 430 -6.62 1.91 26.71
CA VAL A 430 -6.05 1.90 28.07
C VAL A 430 -6.69 0.81 28.95
N GLU A 431 -7.98 0.56 28.79
CA GLU A 431 -8.72 -0.48 29.51
C GLU A 431 -8.20 -1.88 29.22
N GLU A 432 -7.64 -2.16 28.04
CA GLU A 432 -7.00 -3.46 27.77
C GLU A 432 -5.85 -3.75 28.74
N ASP A 433 -5.04 -2.74 29.07
CA ASP A 433 -3.96 -2.91 30.03
C ASP A 433 -4.50 -3.03 31.45
N LYS A 434 -5.56 -2.28 31.77
CA LYS A 434 -6.26 -2.42 33.06
C LYS A 434 -6.92 -3.79 33.23
N LYS A 435 -7.55 -4.35 32.20
CA LYS A 435 -8.15 -5.71 32.23
C LYS A 435 -7.10 -6.79 32.46
N LYS A 436 -5.89 -6.65 31.90
CA LYS A 436 -4.77 -7.57 32.19
C LYS A 436 -4.36 -7.50 33.66
N ILE A 437 -4.34 -6.30 34.21
CA ILE A 437 -4.04 -6.02 35.62
C ILE A 437 -5.15 -6.62 36.52
N ASP A 438 -6.42 -6.32 36.25
CA ASP A 438 -7.58 -6.81 37.00
C ASP A 438 -7.71 -8.34 36.94
N ALA A 439 -7.33 -8.99 35.83
CA ALA A 439 -7.32 -10.46 35.73
C ALA A 439 -6.40 -11.14 36.76
N ILE A 440 -5.33 -10.46 37.20
CA ILE A 440 -4.45 -10.96 38.26
C ILE A 440 -5.18 -10.95 39.60
N GLU A 441 -6.01 -9.93 39.87
CA GLU A 441 -6.78 -9.81 41.11
C GLU A 441 -7.70 -11.02 41.34
N TRP A 442 -8.32 -11.52 40.26
CA TRP A 442 -9.14 -12.74 40.31
C TRP A 442 -8.33 -13.99 40.74
N LEU A 443 -7.08 -14.12 40.27
CA LEU A 443 -6.20 -15.23 40.64
C LEU A 443 -5.71 -15.12 42.09
N VAL A 444 -5.64 -13.90 42.62
CA VAL A 444 -5.27 -13.64 44.02
C VAL A 444 -6.38 -14.04 44.99
N PHE A 445 -7.64 -14.15 44.55
CA PHE A 445 -8.76 -14.52 45.42
C PHE A 445 -8.64 -15.92 46.02
N ASP A 446 -8.19 -16.91 45.24
CA ASP A 446 -7.96 -18.27 45.72
C ASP A 446 -6.51 -18.45 46.20
N PRO A 447 -6.26 -18.72 47.50
CA PRO A 447 -4.92 -19.02 48.00
C PRO A 447 -4.23 -20.15 47.24
N SER A 448 -4.97 -21.15 46.74
CA SER A 448 -4.37 -22.28 46.00
C SER A 448 -3.70 -21.86 44.69
N GLN A 449 -4.16 -20.75 44.08
CA GLN A 449 -3.64 -20.22 42.82
C GLN A 449 -2.59 -19.12 43.01
N ARG A 450 -2.16 -18.83 44.25
CA ARG A 450 -1.23 -17.75 44.56
C ARG A 450 0.07 -17.79 43.75
N ILE A 451 0.59 -18.99 43.51
CA ILE A 451 1.82 -19.18 42.72
C ILE A 451 1.61 -18.87 41.23
N GLU A 452 0.41 -19.16 40.70
CA GLU A 452 0.06 -18.86 39.31
C GLU A 452 -0.25 -17.36 39.15
N ALA A 453 -0.90 -16.73 40.14
CA ALA A 453 -1.06 -15.28 40.19
C ALA A 453 0.31 -14.56 40.14
N LEU A 454 1.29 -15.04 40.91
CA LEU A 454 2.66 -14.50 40.90
C LEU A 454 3.34 -14.68 39.52
N ARG A 455 3.12 -15.83 38.88
CA ARG A 455 3.69 -16.14 37.56
C ARG A 455 3.10 -15.27 36.46
N GLN A 456 1.78 -15.11 36.44
CA GLN A 456 1.08 -14.27 35.48
C GLN A 456 1.39 -12.80 35.71
N SER A 457 1.45 -12.35 36.98
CA SER A 457 1.88 -11.00 37.34
C SER A 457 3.30 -10.72 36.86
N ASN A 458 4.27 -11.59 37.12
CA ASN A 458 5.63 -11.40 36.60
C ASN A 458 5.68 -11.37 35.07
N ALA A 459 4.87 -12.16 34.37
CA ALA A 459 4.79 -12.12 32.91
C ALA A 459 4.22 -10.79 32.40
N ILE A 460 3.18 -10.27 33.05
CA ILE A 460 2.56 -8.99 32.74
C ILE A 460 3.50 -7.83 33.07
N ILE A 461 4.14 -7.84 34.25
CA ILE A 461 5.11 -6.82 34.65
C ILE A 461 6.32 -6.82 33.72
N ARG A 462 6.84 -8.00 33.32
CA ARG A 462 7.88 -8.05 32.27
C ARG A 462 7.43 -7.38 30.98
N THR A 463 6.16 -7.56 30.62
CA THR A 463 5.57 -6.94 29.43
C THR A 463 5.46 -5.42 29.60
N PHE A 464 5.03 -4.92 30.77
CA PHE A 464 4.94 -3.49 31.06
C PHE A 464 6.31 -2.82 31.18
N LEU A 465 7.27 -3.46 31.84
CA LEU A 465 8.66 -2.99 31.91
C LEU A 465 9.31 -2.95 30.54
N ALA A 466 9.13 -3.99 29.72
CA ALA A 466 9.61 -3.99 28.34
C ALA A 466 8.96 -2.91 27.48
N THR A 467 7.74 -2.49 27.83
CA THR A 467 7.01 -1.41 27.15
C THR A 467 7.16 -0.04 27.83
N LYS A 468 8.06 0.09 28.82
CA LYS A 468 8.29 1.30 29.64
C LYS A 468 7.04 1.87 30.34
N LYS A 469 6.00 1.06 30.52
CA LYS A 469 4.79 1.44 31.26
C LYS A 469 5.01 1.24 32.76
N HIS A 470 5.85 2.06 33.37
CA HIS A 470 6.23 1.92 34.78
C HIS A 470 5.05 2.03 35.74
N GLU A 471 4.08 2.90 35.47
CA GLU A 471 2.87 3.03 36.30
C GLU A 471 2.00 1.77 36.23
N ALA A 472 1.81 1.19 35.03
CA ALA A 472 1.07 -0.07 34.86
C ALA A 472 1.82 -1.26 35.49
N ALA A 473 3.15 -1.26 35.44
CA ALA A 473 3.99 -2.25 36.11
C ALA A 473 3.87 -2.16 37.64
N ASN A 474 3.88 -0.95 38.19
CA ASN A 474 3.64 -0.71 39.61
C ASN A 474 2.22 -1.11 40.02
N ALA A 475 1.20 -0.74 39.24
CA ALA A 475 -0.18 -1.16 39.51
C ALA A 475 -0.35 -2.69 39.49
N ALA A 476 0.29 -3.40 38.54
CA ALA A 476 0.27 -4.86 38.50
C ALA A 476 1.01 -5.52 39.68
N LEU A 477 2.03 -4.85 40.22
CA LEU A 477 2.78 -5.29 41.40
C LEU A 477 1.97 -5.09 42.68
N GLU A 478 1.28 -3.94 42.81
CA GLU A 478 0.45 -3.60 43.98
C GLU A 478 -0.75 -4.53 44.19
N ILE A 479 -1.26 -5.15 43.12
CA ILE A 479 -2.33 -6.14 43.21
C ILE A 479 -1.91 -7.41 43.94
N ILE A 480 -0.61 -7.76 43.94
CA ILE A 480 -0.11 -8.95 44.63
C ILE A 480 -0.01 -8.67 46.13
N PRO A 481 -0.76 -9.38 46.99
CA PRO A 481 -0.70 -9.16 48.43
C PRO A 481 0.69 -9.43 48.98
N VAL A 482 1.12 -8.63 49.95
CA VAL A 482 2.46 -8.72 50.54
C VAL A 482 2.75 -10.07 51.21
N ASP A 483 1.71 -10.78 51.65
CA ASP A 483 1.78 -12.10 52.29
C ASP A 483 1.78 -13.25 51.27
N SER A 484 1.73 -12.96 49.97
CA SER A 484 1.63 -13.97 48.90
C SER A 484 2.78 -14.99 48.94
N ILE A 485 4.00 -14.55 49.24
CA ILE A 485 5.17 -15.43 49.35
C ILE A 485 4.98 -16.38 50.54
N ASP A 486 4.54 -15.88 51.68
CA ASP A 486 4.30 -16.67 52.89
C ASP A 486 3.14 -17.67 52.72
N VAL A 487 2.10 -17.29 51.98
CA VAL A 487 0.99 -18.18 51.63
C VAL A 487 1.47 -19.31 50.71
N ILE A 488 2.32 -19.00 49.73
CA ILE A 488 2.90 -20.01 48.84
C ILE A 488 3.75 -21.01 49.64
N TYR A 489 4.61 -20.54 50.55
CA TYR A 489 5.41 -21.42 51.41
C TYR A 489 4.53 -22.30 52.31
N ARG A 490 3.51 -21.72 52.96
CA ARG A 490 2.56 -22.48 53.82
C ARG A 490 1.82 -23.58 53.05
N LEU A 491 1.34 -23.30 51.84
CA LEU A 491 0.66 -24.29 50.99
C LEU A 491 1.57 -25.43 50.51
N HIS A 492 2.89 -25.19 50.44
CA HIS A 492 3.87 -26.23 50.11
C HIS A 492 4.38 -26.98 51.34
N GLU A 493 4.25 -26.40 52.53
CA GLU A 493 4.62 -27.01 53.82
C GLU A 493 3.49 -27.83 54.46
N GLU A 494 2.23 -27.67 54.02
CA GLU A 494 1.11 -28.48 54.52
C GLU A 494 1.35 -29.98 54.23
N PRO A 495 1.46 -30.83 55.27
CA PRO A 495 1.65 -32.26 55.09
C PRO A 495 0.36 -32.87 54.54
N ALA A 496 0.48 -33.68 53.48
CA ALA A 496 -0.61 -34.57 53.07
C ALA A 496 -1.02 -35.40 54.31
N MET A 497 -2.28 -35.29 54.72
CA MET A 497 -2.82 -36.25 55.69
C MET A 497 -2.64 -37.65 55.10
N GLU A 498 -1.93 -38.47 55.87
CA GLU A 498 -1.60 -39.88 55.65
C GLU A 498 -0.61 -40.19 54.48
N GLY A 499 0.68 -40.16 54.80
CA GLY A 499 1.63 -41.17 54.29
C GLY A 499 2.55 -40.82 53.11
N GLY A 500 2.65 -39.57 52.66
CA GLY A 500 3.54 -39.17 51.55
C GLY A 500 4.54 -38.09 51.95
N GLY A 501 5.84 -38.32 51.70
CA GLY A 501 6.92 -37.37 51.99
C GLY A 501 6.67 -35.96 51.45
N GLY A 502 7.10 -34.95 52.20
CA GLY A 502 6.88 -33.54 51.90
C GLY A 502 7.20 -33.19 50.45
N ARG A 503 6.26 -32.52 49.77
CA ARG A 503 6.46 -32.03 48.41
C ARG A 503 7.50 -30.91 48.44
N SER A 504 8.74 -31.22 48.05
CA SER A 504 9.75 -30.18 47.77
C SER A 504 9.19 -29.22 46.72
N MET A 505 9.16 -27.92 47.04
CA MET A 505 8.64 -26.88 46.15
C MET A 505 9.35 -26.92 44.79
N GLU A 506 8.55 -26.95 43.73
CA GLU A 506 9.01 -27.10 42.35
C GLU A 506 10.01 -25.98 41.99
N ILE A 507 11.06 -26.31 41.22
CA ILE A 507 12.10 -25.34 40.80
C ILE A 507 11.47 -24.13 40.08
N SER A 508 10.41 -24.37 39.31
CA SER A 508 9.63 -23.33 38.64
C SER A 508 9.02 -22.31 39.60
N ALA A 509 8.48 -22.76 40.74
CA ALA A 509 7.89 -21.89 41.75
C ALA A 509 8.96 -21.03 42.46
N LYS A 510 10.10 -21.63 42.80
CA LYS A 510 11.26 -20.90 43.37
C LYS A 510 11.79 -19.82 42.43
N ASN A 511 11.87 -20.13 41.13
CA ASN A 511 12.29 -19.15 40.12
C ASN A 511 11.31 -17.98 40.00
N THR A 512 10.00 -18.28 40.06
CA THR A 512 8.94 -17.26 39.99
C THR A 512 9.01 -16.30 41.19
N ILE A 513 9.20 -16.82 42.41
CA ILE A 513 9.38 -16.00 43.62
C ILE A 513 10.63 -15.12 43.51
N ARG A 514 11.76 -15.69 43.06
CA ARG A 514 13.01 -14.95 42.88
C ARG A 514 12.86 -13.83 41.85
N GLU A 515 12.20 -14.10 40.74
CA GLU A 515 11.89 -13.10 39.72
C GLU A 515 11.02 -11.97 40.28
N HIS A 516 9.97 -12.30 41.03
CA HIS A 516 9.07 -11.32 41.63
C HIS A 516 9.81 -10.37 42.59
N LEU A 517 10.68 -10.92 43.45
CA LEU A 517 11.51 -10.13 44.35
C LEU A 517 12.49 -9.22 43.60
N SER A 518 13.09 -9.72 42.52
CA SER A 518 13.96 -8.89 41.66
C SER A 518 13.20 -7.75 40.99
N ILE A 519 12.00 -8.02 40.48
CA ILE A 519 11.12 -7.01 39.87
C ILE A 519 10.76 -5.94 40.89
N ARG A 520 10.37 -6.34 42.11
CA ARG A 520 10.02 -5.44 43.22
C ARG A 520 11.20 -4.60 43.73
N PHE A 521 12.43 -5.04 43.50
CA PHE A 521 13.62 -4.24 43.81
C PHE A 521 13.99 -3.26 42.69
N TYR A 522 13.65 -3.60 41.46
CA TYR A 522 13.94 -2.78 40.28
C TYR A 522 12.97 -1.60 40.12
N LEU A 523 11.68 -1.86 40.34
CA LEU A 523 10.63 -0.85 40.46
C LEU A 523 10.75 -0.12 41.80
#